data_AF-A0A0B3AJ39-F1
#
_entry.id   AF-A0A0B3AJ39-F1
#
_cell.length_a   1.000
_cell.length_b   1.000
_cell.length_c   1.000
_cell.angle_alpha   90.00
_cell.angle_beta   90.00
_cell.angle_gamma   90.00
#
_symmetry.space_group_name_H-M   'P 1'
#
loop_
_entity.id
_entity.type
_entity.pdbx_description
1 polymer ?
#
loop_
_entity_poly.entity_id
_entity_poly.type
_entity_poly.pdbx_seq_one_letter_code
_entity_poly.pdbx_strand_id
1 'polypeptide(L)' 'MSMSADITKLAQTLHPLERKVLPLLLKHRHYGDIVSASGLQPVEVMRAIQWLSNKKLAELHEEQKEVVKLDENGERYRS' A
#
# COMPACT_ATOMS: atom_id res chain seq x y z
N MET A 1 11.85 21.17 -23.19
CA MET A 1 11.21 19.87 -23.49
C MET A 1 9.98 19.74 -22.60
N SER A 2 8.84 19.32 -23.15
CA SER A 2 7.55 19.41 -22.46
C SER A 2 7.39 18.32 -21.40
N MET A 3 6.91 18.74 -20.22
CA MET A 3 6.62 17.93 -19.02
C MET A 3 5.82 16.64 -19.29
N SER A 4 5.03 16.61 -20.38
CA SER A 4 4.14 15.51 -20.76
C SER A 4 4.85 14.31 -21.41
N ALA A 5 5.98 14.52 -22.09
CA ALA A 5 6.69 13.43 -22.77
C ALA A 5 7.38 12.48 -21.78
N ASP A 6 7.86 13.01 -20.66
CA ASP A 6 8.63 12.26 -19.67
C ASP A 6 7.73 11.39 -18.77
N ILE A 7 6.53 11.86 -18.43
CA ILE A 7 5.53 11.08 -17.69
C ILE A 7 5.10 9.84 -18.49
N THR A 8 4.92 10.00 -19.80
CA THR A 8 4.50 8.89 -20.67
C THR A 8 5.58 7.80 -20.75
N LYS A 9 6.87 8.19 -20.82
CA LYS A 9 7.99 7.24 -20.76
C LYS A 9 8.07 6.53 -19.42
N LEU A 10 7.84 7.25 -18.31
CA LEU A 10 7.83 6.65 -16.98
C LEU A 10 6.69 5.63 -16.80
N ALA A 11 5.49 5.94 -17.31
CA ALA A 11 4.37 5.00 -17.28
C ALA A 11 4.68 3.70 -18.07
N GLN A 12 5.47 3.80 -19.14
CA GLN A 12 5.88 2.64 -19.94
C GLN A 12 6.85 1.71 -19.18
N THR A 13 7.64 2.22 -18.24
CA THR A 13 8.57 1.39 -17.42
C THR A 13 7.92 0.74 -16.20
N LEU A 14 6.64 1.06 -15.91
CA LEU A 14 5.89 0.43 -14.84
C LEU A 14 5.54 -1.02 -15.16
N HIS A 15 5.82 -1.91 -14.21
CA HIS A 15 5.42 -3.30 -14.22
C HIS A 15 3.88 -3.43 -14.16
N PRO A 16 3.28 -4.50 -14.70
CA PRO A 16 1.83 -4.72 -14.64
C PRO A 16 1.23 -4.58 -13.23
N LEU A 17 1.91 -5.10 -12.21
CA LEU A 17 1.49 -4.97 -10.80
C LEU A 17 1.50 -3.52 -10.32
N GLU A 18 2.51 -2.73 -10.68
CA GLU A 18 2.59 -1.32 -10.32
C GLU A 18 1.44 -0.53 -10.96
N ARG A 19 1.15 -0.78 -12.24
CA ARG A 19 0.04 -0.12 -12.93
C ARG A 19 -1.32 -0.43 -12.31
N LYS A 20 -1.48 -1.64 -11.75
CA LYS A 20 -2.70 -2.05 -11.05
C LYS A 20 -2.82 -1.41 -9.67
N VAL A 21 -1.72 -1.33 -8.92
CA VAL A 21 -1.71 -0.83 -7.53
C VAL A 21 -1.68 0.70 -7.46
N LEU A 22 -0.92 1.37 -8.32
CA LEU A 22 -0.75 2.83 -8.31
C LEU A 22 -2.07 3.63 -8.26
N PRO A 23 -3.10 3.35 -9.10
CA PRO A 23 -4.36 4.09 -9.01
C PRO A 23 -5.16 3.81 -7.73
N LEU A 24 -4.94 2.65 -7.08
CA LEU A 24 -5.61 2.30 -5.83
C LEU A 24 -5.05 3.09 -4.64
N LEU A 25 -3.78 3.51 -4.72
CA LEU A 25 -3.15 4.36 -3.70
C LEU A 25 -3.83 5.73 -3.59
N LEU A 26 -4.61 6.16 -4.58
CA LEU A 26 -5.41 7.39 -4.50
C LEU A 26 -6.63 7.25 -3.58
N LYS A 27 -7.16 6.02 -3.43
CA LYS A 27 -8.40 5.73 -2.71
C LYS A 27 -8.17 5.04 -1.37
N HIS A 28 -7.07 4.29 -1.24
CA HIS A 28 -6.77 3.46 -0.08
C HIS A 28 -5.42 3.86 0.50
N ARG A 29 -5.36 4.01 1.83
CA ARG A 29 -4.14 4.36 2.58
C ARG A 29 -3.58 3.19 3.37
N HIS A 30 -4.42 2.22 3.74
CA HIS A 30 -3.99 1.05 4.47
C HIS A 30 -3.66 -0.10 3.53
N TYR A 31 -2.59 -0.82 3.84
CA TYR A 31 -2.11 -1.95 3.05
C TYR A 31 -3.20 -3.01 2.84
N GLY A 32 -3.96 -3.36 3.90
CA GLY A 32 -5.05 -4.32 3.80
C GLY A 32 -6.12 -3.93 2.78
N ASP A 33 -6.52 -2.66 2.77
CA ASP A 33 -7.52 -2.14 1.84
C ASP A 33 -7.03 -2.20 0.39
N ILE A 34 -5.75 -1.90 0.16
CA ILE A 34 -5.11 -1.99 -1.16
C ILE A 34 -5.09 -3.44 -1.64
N VAL A 35 -4.78 -4.40 -0.75
CA VAL A 35 -4.83 -5.83 -1.05
C VAL A 35 -6.25 -6.24 -1.46
N SER A 36 -7.24 -5.95 -0.64
CA SER A 36 -8.64 -6.28 -0.92
C SER A 36 -9.15 -5.64 -2.23
N ALA A 37 -8.84 -4.38 -2.47
CA ALA A 37 -9.29 -3.66 -3.67
C ALA A 37 -8.54 -4.08 -4.95
N SER A 38 -7.30 -4.56 -4.83
CA SER A 38 -6.49 -4.97 -5.97
C SER A 38 -6.82 -6.37 -6.51
N GLY A 39 -7.38 -7.24 -5.67
CA GLY A 39 -7.56 -8.66 -5.98
C GLY A 39 -6.25 -9.40 -6.27
N LEU A 40 -5.12 -8.87 -5.79
CA LEU A 40 -3.80 -9.49 -5.87
C LEU A 40 -3.47 -10.21 -4.56
N GLN A 41 -2.49 -11.11 -4.60
CA GLN A 41 -1.94 -11.68 -3.38
C GLN A 41 -1.21 -10.60 -2.56
N PRO A 42 -1.21 -10.69 -1.21
CA PRO A 42 -0.50 -9.72 -0.37
C PRO A 42 0.96 -9.51 -0.83
N VAL A 43 1.69 -10.60 -1.11
CA VAL A 43 3.08 -10.52 -1.56
C VAL A 43 3.26 -9.75 -2.88
N GLU A 44 2.28 -9.82 -3.78
CA GLU A 44 2.30 -9.09 -5.06
C GLU A 44 2.07 -7.59 -4.84
N VAL A 45 1.16 -7.24 -3.92
CA VAL A 45 0.88 -5.85 -3.55
C VAL A 45 2.09 -5.23 -2.87
N MET A 46 2.70 -5.94 -1.92
CA MET A 46 3.92 -5.49 -1.26
C MET A 46 5.04 -5.26 -2.29
N ARG A 47 5.20 -6.18 -3.24
CA ARG A 47 6.20 -6.03 -4.31
C ARG A 47 5.94 -4.81 -5.19
N ALA A 48 4.68 -4.58 -5.56
CA ALA A 48 4.28 -3.43 -6.35
C ALA A 48 4.57 -2.11 -5.62
N ILE A 49 4.19 -2.01 -4.34
CA ILE A 49 4.46 -0.83 -3.52
C ILE A 49 5.96 -0.59 -3.39
N GLN A 50 6.76 -1.64 -3.20
CA GLN A 50 8.21 -1.50 -3.09
C GLN A 50 8.85 -1.03 -4.40
N TRP A 51 8.40 -1.52 -5.56
CA TRP A 51 8.88 -1.00 -6.85
C TRP A 51 8.45 0.44 -7.10
N LEU A 52 7.22 0.81 -6.75
CA LEU A 52 6.75 2.20 -6.82
C LEU A 52 7.59 3.10 -5.92
N SER A 53 7.94 2.65 -4.72
CA SER A 53 8.80 3.38 -3.78
C SER A 53 10.23 3.53 -4.30
N ASN A 54 10.82 2.47 -4.85
CA ASN A 54 12.13 2.54 -5.51
C ASN A 54 12.15 3.55 -6.67
N LYS A 55 11.01 3.71 -7.37
CA LYS A 55 10.81 4.71 -8.43
C LYS A 55 10.40 6.10 -7.92
N LYS A 56 10.32 6.29 -6.60
CA LYS A 56 9.86 7.52 -5.91
C LYS A 56 8.45 7.95 -6.31
N LEU A 57 7.58 6.98 -6.63
CA LEU A 57 6.18 7.19 -7.00
C LEU A 57 5.21 6.97 -5.83
N ALA A 58 5.66 6.31 -4.76
CA ALA A 58 4.91 6.08 -3.53
C ALA A 58 5.87 6.06 -2.34
N GLU A 59 5.41 6.43 -1.16
CA GLU A 59 6.17 6.29 0.08
C GLU A 59 5.41 5.34 1.02
N LEU A 60 6.14 4.39 1.60
CA LEU A 60 5.59 3.50 2.62
C LEU A 60 5.89 4.11 3.99
N HIS A 61 4.84 4.46 4.73
CA HIS A 61 4.93 4.94 6.10
C HIS A 61 4.48 3.80 7.02
N GLU A 62 5.40 3.34 7.87
CA GLU A 62 5.11 2.33 8.89
C GLU A 62 4.99 3.00 10.25
N GLU A 63 3.79 2.95 10.82
CA GLU A 63 3.53 3.43 12.18
C GLU A 63 3.42 2.23 13.12
N GLN A 64 4.30 2.17 14.13
CA GLN A 64 4.11 1.24 15.24
C GLN A 64 3.02 1.79 16.16
N LYS A 65 1.99 0.98 16.43
CA LYS A 65 0.89 1.34 17.35
C LYS A 65 0.89 0.39 18.53
N GLU A 66 0.95 0.95 19.73
CA GLU A 66 0.68 0.21 20.96
C GLU A 66 -0.83 0.08 21.14
N VAL A 67 -1.31 -1.16 21.32
CA VAL A 67 -2.73 -1.45 21.50
C VAL A 67 -2.90 -2.25 22.78
N VAL A 68 -3.56 -1.65 23.77
CA VAL A 68 -3.95 -2.34 25.01
C VAL A 68 -5.34 -2.93 24.81
N LYS A 69 -5.47 -4.24 25.06
CA LYS A 69 -6.75 -4.95 25.08
C LYS A 69 -6.86 -5.72 26.38
N LEU A 70 -8.08 -5.81 26.91
CA LEU A 70 -8.35 -6.71 28.02
C LEU A 70 -8.12 -8.15 27.56
N ASP A 71 -7.45 -8.94 28.41
CA ASP A 71 -7.39 -10.38 28.23
C ASP A 71 -8.64 -11.04 28.83
N GLU A 72 -8.75 -12.37 28.66
CA GLU A 72 -9.90 -13.12 29.16
C GLU A 72 -10.14 -12.92 30.67
N ASN A 73 -9.09 -12.72 31.46
CA ASN A 73 -9.20 -12.44 32.89
C ASN A 73 -9.66 -11.00 33.12
N GLY A 74 -9.10 -10.03 32.40
CA GLY A 74 -9.49 -8.62 32.45
C GLY A 74 -10.98 -8.41 32.13
N GLU A 75 -11.54 -9.17 31.17
CA GLU A 75 -12.99 -9.15 30.92
C GLU A 75 -13.79 -9.79 32.07
N ARG A 76 -13.29 -10.87 32.69
CA ARG A 76 -13.94 -11.51 33.86
C ARG A 76 -13.94 -10.61 35.10
N TYR A 77 -12.87 -9.86 35.34
CA TYR A 77 -12.71 -8.95 36.49
C TYR A 77 -13.27 -7.54 36.25
N ARG A 78 -13.86 -7.26 35.09
CA ARG A 78 -14.51 -5.98 34.78
C ARG A 78 -15.83 -5.76 35.55
N SER A 79 -16.39 -6.82 36.12
CA SER A 79 -17.72 -6.85 36.77
C SER A 79 -17.66 -6.41 38.23
#